data_AF-A0A1H8G8C4-F1
#
_entry.id   AF-A0A1H8G8C4-F1
#
_cell.length_a   1.000
_cell.length_b   1.000
_cell.length_c   1.000
_cell.angle_alpha   90.00
_cell.angle_beta   90.00
_cell.angle_gamma   90.00
#
_symmetry.space_group_name_H-M   'P 1'
#
loop_
_entity.id
_entity.type
_entity.pdbx_description
1 polymer ?
#
loop_
_entity_poly.entity_id
_entity_poly.type
_entity_poly.pdbx_seq_one_letter_code
_entity_poly.pdbx_strand_id
1 'polypeptide(L)'
;MRSNIVKIWLLLGLILLASCGKDLPDNAKNWTAGKYLCVSATDLSFDELSSTQTLRIVSNTRWRISCNDNWISLSQESGTGDAVISVTAMTNEITSSRQSYIVFTSDDNKNKESIRIVQNAAKKYLTLDVSNIVFSGDGGTESITVKCNSLWTASCDVDWISLSSRSGSGDANITVKAIANPNTTTRQTTITFSDSETILKVSV
;
A
#
# COMPACT_ATOMS: atom_id res chain seq x y z
N MET A 1 -19.99 23.81 -26.35
CA MET A 1 -18.86 23.70 -25.42
C MET A 1 -18.74 22.25 -24.97
N ARG A 2 -17.50 21.80 -24.74
CA ARG A 2 -16.97 20.46 -25.04
C ARG A 2 -17.63 19.28 -24.31
N SER A 3 -17.86 18.22 -25.08
CA SER A 3 -18.20 16.85 -24.66
C SER A 3 -17.02 16.20 -23.93
N ASN A 4 -17.26 15.64 -22.74
CA ASN A 4 -16.28 14.92 -21.94
C ASN A 4 -16.19 13.47 -22.43
N ILE A 5 -15.16 13.19 -23.24
CA ILE A 5 -14.80 11.85 -23.68
C ILE A 5 -14.10 11.13 -22.51
N VAL A 6 -14.74 10.07 -22.01
CA VAL A 6 -14.14 9.09 -21.10
C VAL A 6 -13.03 8.36 -21.87
N LYS A 7 -11.77 8.62 -21.50
CA LYS A 7 -10.61 7.91 -22.04
C LYS A 7 -10.56 6.49 -21.48
N ILE A 8 -11.12 5.55 -22.24
CA ILE A 8 -10.89 4.11 -22.07
C ILE A 8 -9.43 3.83 -22.46
N TRP A 9 -8.63 3.41 -21.49
CA TRP A 9 -7.29 2.89 -21.73
C TRP A 9 -7.40 1.42 -22.18
N LEU A 10 -7.49 1.22 -23.50
CA LEU A 10 -7.19 -0.06 -24.12
C LEU A 10 -5.66 -0.17 -24.22
N LEU A 11 -5.02 -0.82 -23.24
CA LEU A 11 -3.66 -1.33 -23.43
C LEU A 11 -3.77 -2.53 -24.39
N LEU A 12 -3.59 -2.27 -25.69
CA LEU A 12 -3.14 -3.31 -26.62
C LEU A 12 -1.70 -3.67 -26.23
N GLY A 13 -1.55 -4.76 -25.48
CA GLY A 13 -0.26 -5.37 -25.18
C GLY A 13 0.36 -5.94 -26.44
N LEU A 14 1.32 -5.20 -26.98
CA LEU A 14 2.26 -5.57 -28.03
C LEU A 14 2.76 -7.01 -27.83
N ILE A 15 2.63 -7.86 -28.85
CA ILE A 15 3.28 -9.18 -28.88
C ILE A 15 4.78 -8.94 -29.03
N LEU A 16 5.47 -8.76 -27.89
CA LEU A 16 6.91 -8.91 -27.82
C LEU A 16 7.19 -10.40 -27.81
N LEU A 17 7.60 -10.93 -28.96
CA LEU A 17 8.40 -12.14 -29.01
C LEU A 17 9.68 -11.81 -28.22
N ALA A 18 9.70 -12.16 -26.93
CA ALA A 18 10.94 -12.28 -26.19
C ALA A 18 11.73 -13.41 -26.86
N SER A 19 12.55 -13.01 -27.84
CA SER A 19 13.60 -13.83 -28.39
C SER A 19 14.47 -14.28 -27.23
N CYS A 20 14.33 -15.53 -26.83
CA CYS A 20 15.31 -16.20 -25.98
C CYS A 20 16.57 -16.37 -26.84
N GLY A 21 17.37 -15.30 -26.93
CA GLY A 21 18.53 -15.22 -27.79
C GLY A 21 19.59 -16.27 -27.41
N LYS A 22 19.62 -17.35 -28.17
CA LYS A 22 20.87 -17.88 -28.76
C LYS A 22 20.53 -18.34 -30.18
N ASP A 23 21.03 -17.61 -31.16
CA ASP A 23 21.03 -18.05 -32.56
C ASP A 23 21.69 -19.42 -32.64
N LEU A 24 20.97 -20.42 -33.16
CA LEU A 24 21.51 -21.77 -33.32
C LEU A 24 22.23 -21.85 -34.67
N PRO A 25 23.50 -22.29 -34.73
CA PRO A 25 24.21 -22.45 -35.99
C PRO A 25 23.58 -23.56 -36.83
N ASP A 26 23.41 -23.29 -38.11
CA ASP A 26 22.89 -24.24 -39.10
C ASP A 26 23.83 -25.45 -39.20
N ASN A 27 23.26 -26.63 -38.89
CA ASN A 27 23.79 -27.99 -39.05
C ASN A 27 24.44 -28.67 -37.82
N ALA A 28 23.61 -29.23 -36.94
CA ALA A 28 23.80 -30.58 -36.40
C ALA A 28 22.50 -31.15 -35.81
N LYS A 29 22.09 -32.33 -36.30
CA LYS A 29 21.08 -33.22 -35.71
C LYS A 29 21.55 -33.68 -34.31
N ASN A 30 20.59 -33.85 -33.37
CA ASN A 30 20.73 -34.24 -31.95
C ASN A 30 20.92 -33.12 -30.91
N TRP A 31 20.05 -32.11 -30.92
CA TRP A 31 19.69 -31.42 -29.68
C TRP A 31 18.27 -31.81 -29.27
N THR A 32 18.15 -32.56 -28.17
CA THR A 32 16.97 -32.43 -27.31
C THR A 32 16.88 -30.94 -26.97
N ALA A 33 15.93 -30.23 -27.56
CA ALA A 33 15.69 -28.84 -27.24
C ALA A 33 15.61 -28.72 -25.71
N GLY A 34 16.56 -27.97 -25.12
CA GLY A 34 16.65 -27.85 -23.67
C GLY A 34 15.32 -27.41 -23.07
N LYS A 35 15.06 -27.80 -21.82
CA LYS A 35 13.91 -27.27 -21.10
C LYS A 35 14.07 -25.75 -20.97
N TYR A 36 13.00 -25.00 -21.18
CA TYR A 36 12.96 -23.55 -20.96
C TYR A 36 11.75 -23.17 -20.12
N LEU A 37 11.88 -22.06 -19.40
CA LEU A 37 10.85 -21.48 -18.56
C LEU A 37 11.08 -19.97 -18.54
N CYS A 38 10.12 -19.21 -19.04
CA CYS A 38 10.17 -17.76 -19.09
C CYS A 38 8.86 -17.17 -18.55
N VAL A 39 8.95 -15.97 -17.97
CA VAL A 39 7.81 -15.20 -17.46
C VAL A 39 7.72 -13.86 -18.18
N SER A 40 6.51 -13.34 -18.36
CA SER A 40 6.28 -12.13 -19.17
C SER A 40 6.71 -10.80 -18.54
N ALA A 41 7.08 -10.81 -17.25
CA ALA A 41 7.47 -9.61 -16.51
C ALA A 41 8.53 -9.98 -15.47
N THR A 42 9.40 -9.02 -15.14
CA THR A 42 10.37 -9.11 -14.04
C THR A 42 9.81 -8.56 -12.73
N ASP A 43 8.76 -7.76 -12.81
CA ASP A 43 8.12 -7.13 -11.68
C ASP A 43 6.62 -6.94 -11.89
N LEU A 44 5.87 -6.91 -10.78
CA LEU A 44 4.49 -6.45 -10.73
C LEU A 44 4.36 -5.44 -9.59
N SER A 45 3.74 -4.31 -9.88
CA SER A 45 3.49 -3.25 -8.90
C SER A 45 1.99 -3.14 -8.62
N PHE A 46 1.61 -3.12 -7.35
CA PHE A 46 0.24 -3.01 -6.88
C PHE A 46 0.07 -1.74 -6.03
N ASP A 47 -1.12 -1.14 -6.11
CA ASP A 47 -1.55 -0.13 -5.15
C ASP A 47 -1.84 -0.75 -3.78
N GLU A 48 -2.13 0.08 -2.78
CA GLU A 48 -2.35 -0.36 -1.40
C GLU A 48 -3.57 -1.28 -1.25
N LEU A 49 -4.56 -1.18 -2.14
CA LEU A 49 -5.77 -1.99 -2.09
C LEU A 49 -5.57 -3.33 -2.77
N SER A 50 -6.37 -4.31 -2.34
CA SER A 50 -6.41 -5.63 -2.97
C SER A 50 -6.69 -5.53 -4.47
N SER A 51 -5.82 -6.14 -5.27
CA SER A 51 -5.99 -6.20 -6.73
C SER A 51 -5.26 -7.39 -7.33
N THR A 52 -5.64 -7.74 -8.56
CA THR A 52 -5.14 -8.91 -9.29
C THR A 52 -4.51 -8.47 -10.61
N GLN A 53 -3.34 -9.03 -10.92
CA GLN A 53 -2.67 -8.88 -12.21
C GLN A 53 -2.37 -10.26 -12.81
N THR A 54 -2.25 -10.35 -14.12
CA THR A 54 -1.95 -11.60 -14.83
C THR A 54 -0.50 -11.68 -15.26
N LEU A 55 0.08 -12.87 -15.22
CA LEU A 55 1.43 -13.16 -15.70
C LEU A 55 1.39 -14.34 -16.68
N ARG A 56 2.04 -14.20 -17.84
CA ARG A 56 2.19 -15.29 -18.82
C ARG A 56 3.47 -16.06 -18.54
N ILE A 57 3.36 -17.38 -18.54
CA ILE A 57 4.46 -18.35 -18.48
C ILE A 57 4.61 -18.97 -19.87
N VAL A 58 5.85 -19.04 -20.35
CA VAL A 58 6.21 -19.72 -21.60
C VAL A 58 7.15 -20.87 -21.26
N SER A 59 6.77 -22.11 -21.56
CA SER A 59 7.56 -23.27 -21.19
C SER A 59 7.30 -24.47 -22.10
N ASN A 60 8.31 -25.34 -22.24
CA ASN A 60 8.16 -26.69 -22.80
C ASN A 60 8.23 -27.79 -21.73
N THR A 61 8.20 -27.44 -20.45
CA THR A 61 8.35 -28.38 -19.34
C THR A 61 7.29 -28.18 -18.26
N ARG A 62 7.30 -29.08 -17.27
CA ARG A 62 6.58 -28.88 -16.00
C ARG A 62 7.31 -27.82 -15.18
N TRP A 63 6.53 -27.02 -14.48
CA TRP A 63 7.04 -25.96 -13.61
C TRP A 63 6.27 -25.92 -12.30
N ARG A 64 6.93 -25.37 -11.27
CA ARG A 64 6.35 -25.06 -9.96
C ARG A 64 6.65 -23.63 -9.57
N ILE A 65 5.79 -23.06 -8.77
CA ILE A 65 5.85 -21.68 -8.28
C ILE A 65 5.94 -21.73 -6.76
N SER A 66 6.83 -20.92 -6.18
CA SER A 66 6.93 -20.74 -4.74
C SER A 66 6.88 -19.27 -4.38
N CYS A 67 6.02 -18.94 -3.42
CA CYS A 67 5.93 -17.63 -2.78
C CYS A 67 5.66 -17.87 -1.28
N ASN A 68 6.44 -17.24 -0.40
CA ASN A 68 6.34 -17.47 1.05
C ASN A 68 5.51 -16.39 1.76
N ASP A 69 5.00 -15.42 1.01
CA ASP A 69 4.28 -14.26 1.54
C ASP A 69 2.78 -14.53 1.51
N ASN A 70 2.16 -14.56 2.69
CA ASN A 70 0.72 -14.84 2.84
C ASN A 70 -0.20 -13.78 2.25
N TRP A 71 0.32 -12.59 1.89
CA TRP A 71 -0.43 -11.51 1.25
C TRP A 71 -0.52 -11.65 -0.27
N ILE A 72 0.12 -12.67 -0.84
CA ILE A 72 0.04 -13.01 -2.27
C ILE A 72 -0.75 -14.31 -2.43
N SER A 73 -1.71 -14.31 -3.34
CA SER A 73 -2.44 -15.50 -3.78
C SER A 73 -2.21 -15.76 -5.26
N LEU A 74 -1.95 -17.02 -5.61
CA LEU A 74 -1.70 -17.47 -6.98
C LEU A 74 -2.86 -18.35 -7.44
N SER A 75 -3.32 -18.17 -8.68
CA SER A 75 -4.35 -19.05 -9.25
C SER A 75 -3.86 -20.48 -9.48
N GLN A 76 -2.54 -20.67 -9.59
CA GLN A 76 -1.87 -21.95 -9.82
C GLN A 76 -0.49 -21.89 -9.17
N GLU A 77 -0.04 -23.00 -8.59
CA GLU A 77 1.30 -23.14 -8.01
C GLU A 77 2.17 -24.13 -8.80
N SER A 78 1.60 -24.79 -9.80
CA SER A 78 2.31 -25.67 -10.71
C SER A 78 1.54 -25.84 -12.01
N GLY A 79 2.23 -26.31 -13.04
CA GLY A 79 1.63 -26.55 -14.35
C GLY A 79 2.61 -27.16 -15.34
N THR A 80 2.18 -27.24 -16.59
CA THR A 80 2.98 -27.79 -17.70
C THR A 80 2.78 -26.90 -18.92
N GLY A 81 3.86 -26.62 -19.64
CA GLY A 81 3.79 -25.83 -20.86
C GLY A 81 3.46 -24.36 -20.59
N ASP A 82 2.99 -23.68 -21.63
CA ASP A 82 2.52 -22.30 -21.53
C ASP A 82 1.29 -22.18 -20.62
N ALA A 83 1.22 -21.09 -19.87
CA ALA A 83 0.07 -20.78 -19.01
C ALA A 83 -0.08 -19.28 -18.79
N VAL A 84 -1.26 -18.89 -18.30
CA VAL A 84 -1.50 -17.55 -17.75
C VAL A 84 -2.00 -17.75 -16.33
N ILE A 85 -1.29 -17.16 -15.37
CA ILE A 85 -1.67 -17.20 -13.96
C ILE A 85 -2.13 -15.82 -13.50
N SER A 86 -2.99 -15.80 -12.50
CA SER A 86 -3.34 -14.58 -11.77
C SER A 86 -2.54 -14.50 -10.48
N VAL A 87 -2.01 -13.32 -10.19
CA VAL A 87 -1.32 -12.94 -8.96
C VAL A 87 -2.18 -11.88 -8.28
N THR A 88 -2.72 -12.21 -7.11
CA THR A 88 -3.54 -11.31 -6.29
C THR A 88 -2.75 -10.86 -5.08
N ALA A 89 -2.55 -9.55 -4.93
CA ALA A 89 -2.03 -8.97 -3.70
C ALA A 89 -3.22 -8.55 -2.82
N MET A 90 -3.25 -8.98 -1.55
CA MET A 90 -4.22 -8.49 -0.57
C MET A 90 -3.95 -7.02 -0.22
N THR A 91 -4.89 -6.35 0.45
CA THR A 91 -4.70 -4.97 0.91
C THR A 91 -3.47 -4.84 1.82
N ASN A 92 -2.67 -3.80 1.62
CA ASN A 92 -1.57 -3.39 2.49
C ASN A 92 -2.04 -2.29 3.44
N GLU A 93 -2.35 -2.66 4.69
CA GLU A 93 -2.89 -1.72 5.68
C GLU A 93 -1.80 -0.96 6.46
N ILE A 94 -0.53 -1.36 6.31
CA ILE A 94 0.60 -0.67 6.95
C ILE A 94 1.08 0.50 6.11
N THR A 95 1.55 1.55 6.78
CA THR A 95 2.06 2.79 6.16
C THR A 95 3.47 2.66 5.58
N SER A 96 3.90 1.43 5.28
CA SER A 96 5.17 1.11 4.63
C SER A 96 4.90 0.22 3.42
N SER A 97 5.61 0.46 2.32
CA SER A 97 5.56 -0.42 1.16
C SER A 97 6.08 -1.81 1.53
N ARG A 98 5.48 -2.85 0.97
CA ARG A 98 5.94 -4.23 1.13
C ARG A 98 6.36 -4.83 -0.20
N GLN A 99 7.24 -5.83 -0.14
CA GLN A 99 7.71 -6.54 -1.32
C GLN A 99 7.90 -8.02 -1.06
N SER A 100 7.77 -8.82 -2.12
CA SER A 100 8.00 -10.26 -2.14
C SER A 100 8.68 -10.68 -3.43
N TYR A 101 9.11 -11.94 -3.48
CA TYR A 101 9.60 -12.58 -4.69
C TYR A 101 8.83 -13.87 -4.93
N ILE A 102 8.31 -14.01 -6.15
CA ILE A 102 7.74 -15.27 -6.62
C ILE A 102 8.80 -15.95 -7.50
N VAL A 103 9.09 -17.22 -7.21
CA VAL A 103 10.09 -18.01 -7.92
C VAL A 103 9.42 -19.11 -8.72
N PHE A 104 9.72 -19.16 -10.01
CA PHE A 104 9.27 -20.18 -10.96
C PHE A 104 10.43 -21.12 -11.20
N THR A 105 10.22 -22.43 -11.07
CA THR A 105 11.27 -23.43 -11.21
C THR A 105 10.84 -24.52 -12.18
N SER A 106 11.69 -24.85 -13.15
CA SER A 106 11.49 -26.03 -14.00
C SER A 106 11.57 -27.32 -13.17
N ASP A 107 10.91 -28.37 -13.62
CA ASP A 107 10.90 -29.68 -12.95
C ASP A 107 12.31 -30.28 -12.70
N ASP A 108 13.27 -30.02 -13.59
CA ASP A 108 14.67 -30.43 -13.47
C ASP A 108 15.51 -29.49 -12.60
N ASN A 109 14.91 -28.43 -12.05
CA ASN A 109 15.52 -27.41 -11.19
C ASN A 109 16.63 -26.57 -11.84
N LYS A 110 16.81 -26.64 -13.17
CA LYS A 110 17.89 -25.96 -13.87
C LYS A 110 17.54 -24.54 -14.29
N ASN A 111 16.29 -24.30 -14.67
CA ASN A 111 15.79 -22.97 -15.00
C ASN A 111 15.00 -22.41 -13.83
N LYS A 112 15.37 -21.21 -13.40
CA LYS A 112 14.66 -20.47 -12.36
C LYS A 112 14.46 -19.05 -12.83
N GLU A 113 13.21 -18.62 -12.81
CA GLU A 113 12.84 -17.22 -13.01
C GLU A 113 12.32 -16.67 -11.70
N SER A 114 12.60 -15.41 -11.42
CA SER A 114 12.05 -14.72 -10.26
C SER A 114 11.43 -13.40 -10.70
N ILE A 115 10.29 -13.07 -10.09
CA ILE A 115 9.66 -11.78 -10.27
C ILE A 115 9.56 -11.08 -8.94
N ARG A 116 9.76 -9.77 -8.95
CA ARG A 116 9.60 -8.91 -7.77
C ARG A 116 8.16 -8.41 -7.70
N ILE A 117 7.51 -8.63 -6.56
CA ILE A 117 6.19 -8.05 -6.28
C ILE A 117 6.39 -6.87 -5.34
N VAL A 118 5.88 -5.70 -5.72
CA VAL A 118 5.88 -4.50 -4.87
C VAL A 118 4.46 -4.06 -4.64
N GLN A 119 4.14 -3.69 -3.41
CA GLN A 119 2.87 -3.09 -3.07
C GLN A 119 3.07 -1.81 -2.28
N ASN A 120 2.38 -0.75 -2.72
CA ASN A 120 2.43 0.56 -2.09
C ASN A 120 1.96 0.52 -0.62
N ALA A 121 2.45 1.47 0.17
CA ALA A 121 2.00 1.70 1.54
C ALA A 121 0.54 2.15 1.59
N ALA A 122 -0.17 1.85 2.68
CA ALA A 122 -1.42 2.51 2.99
C ALA A 122 -1.24 4.03 3.02
N LYS A 123 -2.20 4.76 2.46
CA LYS A 123 -2.24 6.23 2.59
C LYS A 123 -2.37 6.61 4.05
N LYS A 124 -1.59 7.59 4.50
CA LYS A 124 -1.73 8.11 5.85
C LYS A 124 -3.00 8.94 5.97
N TYR A 125 -3.55 8.97 7.17
CA TYR A 125 -4.62 9.89 7.51
C TYR A 125 -4.49 10.33 8.96
N LEU A 126 -4.95 11.56 9.20
CA LEU A 126 -5.20 12.12 10.51
C LEU A 126 -6.51 12.91 10.41
N THR A 127 -7.50 12.54 11.23
CA THR A 127 -8.79 13.24 11.32
C THR A 127 -9.20 13.39 12.77
N LEU A 128 -9.90 14.48 13.06
CA LEU A 128 -10.51 14.76 14.36
C LEU A 128 -12.03 14.73 14.21
N ASP A 129 -12.74 14.29 15.25
CA ASP A 129 -14.21 14.34 15.29
C ASP A 129 -14.77 15.76 15.44
N VAL A 130 -14.00 16.66 16.03
CA VAL A 130 -14.36 18.07 16.23
C VAL A 130 -13.30 19.02 15.68
N SER A 131 -13.74 20.21 15.27
CA SER A 131 -12.88 21.34 14.90
C SER A 131 -13.03 22.54 15.84
N ASN A 132 -13.98 22.48 16.78
CA ASN A 132 -14.20 23.49 17.81
C ASN A 132 -14.71 22.84 19.09
N ILE A 133 -14.27 23.37 20.22
CA ILE A 133 -14.76 23.06 21.57
C ILE A 133 -15.11 24.38 22.25
N VAL A 134 -16.16 24.41 23.06
CA VAL A 134 -16.54 25.58 23.85
C VAL A 134 -16.68 25.16 25.31
N PHE A 135 -16.02 25.89 26.20
CA PHE A 135 -16.16 25.71 27.64
C PHE A 135 -16.99 26.83 28.25
N SER A 136 -17.68 26.52 29.34
CA SER A 136 -18.29 27.54 30.20
C SER A 136 -17.21 28.34 30.96
N GLY A 137 -17.61 29.43 31.62
CA GLY A 137 -16.73 30.20 32.50
C GLY A 137 -16.15 29.37 33.66
N ASP A 138 -16.83 28.31 34.08
CA ASP A 138 -16.36 27.40 35.14
C ASP A 138 -15.24 26.45 34.67
N GLY A 139 -14.89 26.51 33.38
CA GLY A 139 -13.98 25.55 32.74
C GLY A 139 -14.68 24.22 32.52
N GLY A 140 -13.91 23.13 32.48
CA GLY A 140 -14.45 21.79 32.32
C GLY A 140 -13.53 20.86 31.57
N THR A 141 -14.10 19.74 31.12
CA THR A 141 -13.40 18.70 30.39
C THR A 141 -14.22 18.32 29.16
N GLU A 142 -13.56 18.25 28.02
CA GLU A 142 -14.11 17.80 26.75
C GLU A 142 -13.19 16.74 26.13
N SER A 143 -13.65 16.06 25.09
CA SER A 143 -12.86 15.01 24.42
C SER A 143 -12.76 15.24 22.93
N ILE A 144 -11.58 14.92 22.38
CA ILE A 144 -11.32 14.88 20.94
C ILE A 144 -10.98 13.45 20.58
N THR A 145 -11.72 12.87 19.63
CA THR A 145 -11.38 11.59 19.03
C THR A 145 -10.41 11.82 17.87
N VAL A 146 -9.20 11.32 18.02
CA VAL A 146 -8.19 11.26 16.97
C VAL A 146 -8.33 9.94 16.23
N LYS A 147 -8.54 10.01 14.91
CA LYS A 147 -8.46 8.86 14.01
C LYS A 147 -7.21 8.98 13.16
N CYS A 148 -6.33 7.99 13.22
CA CYS A 148 -5.02 8.05 12.58
C CYS A 148 -4.45 6.64 12.35
N ASN A 149 -3.61 6.48 11.33
CA ASN A 149 -2.81 5.26 11.12
C ASN A 149 -1.29 5.52 11.22
N SER A 150 -0.90 6.68 11.75
CA SER A 150 0.49 7.14 11.84
C SER A 150 0.79 7.70 13.24
N LEU A 151 2.01 8.20 13.42
CA LEU A 151 2.40 8.96 14.61
C LEU A 151 1.87 10.39 14.51
N TRP A 152 1.29 10.90 15.59
CA TRP A 152 0.78 12.26 15.66
C TRP A 152 1.22 12.97 16.94
N THR A 153 1.21 14.30 16.91
CA THR A 153 1.47 15.20 18.03
C THR A 153 0.32 16.18 18.22
N ALA A 154 0.19 16.71 19.44
CA ALA A 154 -0.78 17.74 19.80
C ALA A 154 -0.12 18.83 20.64
N SER A 155 -0.32 20.09 20.29
CA SER A 155 0.23 21.25 21.02
C SER A 155 -0.84 22.30 21.31
N CYS A 156 -0.67 22.97 22.44
CA CYS A 156 -1.46 24.12 22.86
C CYS A 156 -0.57 24.94 23.81
N ASP A 157 -0.38 26.21 23.48
CA ASP A 157 0.63 27.09 24.09
C ASP A 157 -0.02 28.10 25.05
N VAL A 158 -0.97 27.62 25.86
CA VAL A 158 -1.58 28.36 26.96
C VAL A 158 -1.59 27.52 28.22
N ASP A 159 -1.52 28.17 29.38
CA ASP A 159 -1.47 27.54 30.70
C ASP A 159 -2.84 27.05 31.20
N TRP A 160 -3.93 27.60 30.66
CA TRP A 160 -5.29 27.28 31.07
C TRP A 160 -5.94 26.10 30.31
N ILE A 161 -5.22 25.50 29.35
CA ILE A 161 -5.61 24.24 28.68
C ILE A 161 -4.57 23.17 28.98
N SER A 162 -5.03 21.98 29.39
CA SER A 162 -4.20 20.77 29.43
C SER A 162 -4.78 19.65 28.57
N LEU A 163 -3.89 18.82 28.03
CA LEU A 163 -4.23 17.65 27.21
C LEU A 163 -3.79 16.39 27.94
N SER A 164 -4.61 15.33 27.93
CA SER A 164 -4.24 14.04 28.53
C SER A 164 -3.02 13.40 27.87
N SER A 165 -2.82 13.65 26.58
CA SER A 165 -1.58 13.33 25.86
C SER A 165 -1.28 14.38 24.80
N ARG A 166 0.02 14.60 24.55
CA ARG A 166 0.54 15.50 23.51
C ARG A 166 1.13 14.75 22.31
N SER A 167 1.06 13.42 22.31
CA SER A 167 1.50 12.58 21.20
C SER A 167 0.89 11.19 21.28
N GLY A 168 0.84 10.48 20.15
CA GLY A 168 0.41 9.09 20.11
C GLY A 168 0.67 8.42 18.78
N SER A 169 0.23 7.18 18.69
CA SER A 169 0.28 6.36 17.48
C SER A 169 -1.09 5.76 17.26
N GLY A 170 -1.62 5.89 16.04
CA GLY A 170 -2.94 5.37 15.72
C GLY A 170 -4.08 6.16 16.39
N ASP A 171 -5.25 5.52 16.47
CA ASP A 171 -6.44 6.10 17.10
C ASP A 171 -6.25 6.40 18.59
N ALA A 172 -6.81 7.52 19.06
CA ALA A 172 -6.79 7.91 20.47
C ALA A 172 -7.98 8.79 20.85
N ASN A 173 -8.31 8.84 22.14
CA ASN A 173 -9.21 9.84 22.70
C ASN A 173 -8.41 10.79 23.60
N ILE A 174 -8.41 12.08 23.27
CA ILE A 174 -7.66 13.12 23.96
C ILE A 174 -8.63 13.95 24.79
N THR A 175 -8.43 13.90 26.09
CA THR A 175 -9.16 14.72 27.04
C THR A 175 -8.54 16.10 27.08
N VAL A 176 -9.34 17.12 26.80
CA VAL A 176 -9.00 18.54 26.89
C VAL A 176 -9.60 19.09 28.16
N LYS A 177 -8.78 19.62 29.06
CA LYS A 177 -9.26 20.26 30.29
C LYS A 177 -9.00 21.76 30.23
N ALA A 178 -10.04 22.54 30.42
CA ALA A 178 -9.97 23.98 30.61
C ALA A 178 -10.08 24.33 32.09
N ILE A 179 -9.18 25.18 32.57
CA ILE A 179 -9.31 25.83 33.88
C ILE A 179 -10.48 26.84 33.80
N ALA A 180 -11.11 27.19 34.92
CA ALA A 180 -12.10 28.26 34.98
C ALA A 180 -11.53 29.59 34.44
N ASN A 181 -12.38 30.40 33.82
CA ASN A 181 -12.10 31.77 33.42
C ASN A 181 -12.86 32.73 34.35
N PRO A 182 -12.20 33.34 35.35
CA PRO A 182 -12.87 34.24 36.30
C PRO A 182 -13.21 35.62 35.71
N ASN A 183 -12.75 35.90 34.48
CA ASN A 183 -12.96 37.18 33.82
C ASN A 183 -14.25 37.17 32.99
N THR A 184 -14.82 38.35 32.77
CA THR A 184 -16.00 38.53 31.89
C THR A 184 -15.64 38.54 30.41
N THR A 185 -14.35 38.61 30.08
CA THR A 185 -13.83 38.51 28.70
C THR A 185 -13.56 37.07 28.31
N THR A 186 -14.09 36.69 27.14
CA THR A 186 -13.78 35.40 26.50
C THR A 186 -12.29 35.33 26.15
N ARG A 187 -11.69 34.17 26.42
CA ARG A 187 -10.36 33.80 25.94
C ARG A 187 -10.48 32.72 24.89
N GLN A 188 -9.57 32.73 23.92
CA GLN A 188 -9.52 31.76 22.83
C GLN A 188 -8.11 31.23 22.66
N THR A 189 -7.99 29.99 22.21
CA THR A 189 -6.73 29.38 21.79
C THR A 189 -6.98 28.40 20.65
N THR A 190 -5.91 27.77 20.16
CA THR A 190 -5.98 26.71 19.17
C THR A 190 -5.13 25.54 19.62
N ILE A 191 -5.73 24.36 19.67
CA ILE A 191 -4.99 23.12 19.79
C ILE A 191 -4.63 22.67 18.38
N THR A 192 -3.34 22.44 18.13
CA THR A 192 -2.85 21.97 16.84
C THR A 192 -2.51 20.50 16.94
N PHE A 193 -3.09 19.69 16.06
CA PHE A 193 -2.75 18.28 15.86
C PHE A 193 -1.99 18.13 14.55
N SER A 194 -0.93 17.32 14.53
CA SER A 194 -0.19 17.08 13.30
C SER A 194 0.39 15.67 13.22
N ASP A 195 0.44 15.13 12.02
CA ASP A 195 1.31 14.01 11.66
C ASP A 195 2.36 14.49 10.65
N SER A 196 3.03 13.56 9.95
CA SER A 196 4.05 13.91 8.96
C SER A 196 3.51 14.62 7.70
N GLU A 197 2.20 14.56 7.44
CA GLU A 197 1.59 14.99 6.17
C GLU A 197 0.42 15.98 6.36
N THR A 198 -0.22 15.98 7.53
CA THR A 198 -1.46 16.70 7.82
C THR A 198 -1.32 17.53 9.10
N ILE A 199 -1.87 18.75 9.07
CA ILE A 199 -2.04 19.61 10.25
C ILE A 199 -3.53 19.94 10.39
N LEU A 200 -4.09 19.66 11.56
CA LEU A 200 -5.47 19.98 11.94
C LEU A 200 -5.48 20.90 13.15
N LYS A 201 -6.53 21.73 13.24
CA LYS A 201 -6.69 22.72 14.31
C LYS A 201 -8.06 22.59 14.94
N VAL A 202 -8.08 22.68 16.27
CA VAL A 202 -9.30 22.77 17.07
C VAL A 202 -9.30 24.12 17.76
N SER A 203 -10.28 24.96 17.43
CA SER A 203 -10.49 26.24 18.12
C SER A 203 -11.13 25.98 19.47
N VAL A 204 -10.61 26.60 20.53
CA VAL A 204 -11.13 26.53 21.90
C VAL A 204 -11.43 27.92 22.42
#